data_AF-A0A2W5VHV5-F1
#
_entry.id   AF-A0A2W5VHV5-F1
#
_cell.length_a   1.000
_cell.length_b   1.000
_cell.length_c   1.000
_cell.angle_alpha   90.00
_cell.angle_beta   90.00
_cell.angle_gamma   90.00
#
_symmetry.space_group_name_H-M   'P 1'
#
loop_
_entity.id
_entity.type
_entity.pdbx_description
1 polymer ?
#
loop_
_entity_poly.entity_id
_entity_poly.type
_entity_poly.pdbx_seq_one_letter_code
_entity_poly.pdbx_strand_id
1 'polypeptide(L)'
;MVTSFLVVQLALAQAGIVNGEVVVVADTNGAAHTNSNLVAGLGSTLCAFAARGVAYAKPDVFDVVVAFTTHPLTGGVLTNDATPKATIVRASGTGYTWGSPLIVLQPSEFGSAAQLSHCVFMGPVQNLPANPDDDFRQPAFPTGTMPSGTTGIEVLGHELGHHWLVQSAYDKGDGLRAMHRSDAREPADGLEDRVSMAQLHWSHLADTQSVMYGNFITPLGNGQFKLEGGARKYGPMDQYFMGLRAPEETPPLLVINDGSQMGLIGTPLRRGESTTVSGTAVNVSVADFVRAQGVRAPAFPNAKRCFRLAFVLVTQQGTTATADQLALVDAYRRRFEGWFSFATDGRANAVTSLDVFEPCPEPPLGMDGGVVEPMDAGVEVDAGVTEQPDAGAPSSDAGILPGNNDAGTTTEPGTDTTKFKPGCECDSVPAGALLLTLLLTSRRRKVRGHGREELPHQEG
;
A
#
# COMPACT_ATOMS: atom_id res chain seq x y z
N MET A 1 24.80 -49.48 7.14
CA MET A 1 24.35 -48.70 8.31
C MET A 1 24.95 -47.31 8.18
N VAL A 2 24.19 -46.36 7.67
CA VAL A 2 24.58 -44.94 7.64
C VAL A 2 23.53 -44.21 8.46
N THR A 3 23.92 -43.82 9.66
CA THR A 3 23.12 -43.03 10.60
C THR A 3 23.03 -41.60 10.07
N SER A 4 21.89 -41.25 9.47
CA SER A 4 21.55 -39.87 9.16
C SER A 4 21.36 -39.09 10.45
N PHE A 5 22.27 -38.17 10.74
CA PHE A 5 22.08 -37.13 11.73
C PHE A 5 20.98 -36.19 11.24
N LEU A 6 19.80 -36.29 11.87
CA LEU A 6 18.76 -35.29 11.80
C LEU A 6 19.26 -34.06 12.58
N VAL A 7 19.85 -33.09 11.87
CA VAL A 7 20.05 -31.75 12.42
C VAL A 7 18.68 -31.09 12.46
N VAL A 8 17.98 -31.26 13.57
CA VAL A 8 16.88 -30.37 13.93
C VAL A 8 17.52 -29.01 14.14
N GLN A 9 17.42 -28.13 13.15
CA GLN A 9 17.56 -26.71 13.43
C GLN A 9 16.45 -26.38 14.43
N LEU A 10 16.80 -26.25 15.71
CA LEU A 10 15.96 -25.47 16.62
C LEU A 10 15.93 -24.07 16.01
N ALA A 11 14.84 -23.74 15.32
CA ALA A 11 14.48 -22.36 15.11
C ALA A 11 14.47 -21.75 16.51
N LEU A 12 15.46 -20.91 16.81
CA LEU A 12 15.40 -20.05 17.99
C LEU A 12 14.05 -19.33 17.86
N ALA A 13 13.13 -19.65 18.76
CA ALA A 13 11.82 -19.02 18.78
C ALA A 13 12.04 -17.51 18.74
N GLN A 14 11.36 -16.83 17.82
CA GLN A 14 11.33 -15.38 17.78
C GLN A 14 10.61 -14.92 19.05
N ALA A 15 11.36 -14.72 20.14
CA ALA A 15 10.77 -14.37 21.42
C ALA A 15 10.25 -12.94 21.37
N GLY A 16 8.93 -12.78 21.37
CA GLY A 16 8.28 -11.50 21.60
C GLY A 16 8.24 -11.19 23.09
N ILE A 17 8.62 -9.96 23.46
CA ILE A 17 8.53 -9.46 24.83
C ILE A 17 7.48 -8.35 24.85
N VAL A 18 6.51 -8.44 25.74
CA VAL A 18 5.50 -7.39 25.92
C VAL A 18 6.11 -6.22 26.68
N ASN A 19 6.06 -5.02 26.11
CA ASN A 19 6.44 -3.77 26.74
C ASN A 19 5.24 -2.81 26.66
N GLY A 20 4.49 -2.69 27.76
CA GLY A 20 3.18 -2.04 27.75
C GLY A 20 2.22 -2.77 26.80
N GLU A 21 1.66 -2.04 25.84
CA GLU A 21 0.75 -2.55 24.81
C GLU A 21 1.45 -2.81 23.45
N VAL A 22 2.79 -2.84 23.43
CA VAL A 22 3.60 -3.11 22.24
C VAL A 22 4.41 -4.39 22.44
N VAL A 23 4.47 -5.25 21.42
CA VAL A 23 5.35 -6.42 21.41
C VAL A 23 6.70 -6.03 20.81
N VAL A 24 7.80 -6.32 21.51
CA VAL A 24 9.16 -6.10 21.02
C VAL A 24 9.78 -7.42 20.61
N VAL A 25 10.35 -7.49 19.41
CA VAL A 25 10.98 -8.69 18.87
C VAL A 25 12.41 -8.38 18.44
N ALA A 26 13.39 -9.05 19.05
CA ALA A 26 14.79 -8.82 18.73
C ALA A 26 15.24 -9.58 17.46
N ASP A 27 15.87 -8.87 16.52
CA ASP A 27 16.52 -9.47 15.35
C ASP A 27 17.93 -9.99 15.70
N THR A 28 18.00 -11.08 16.45
CA THR A 28 19.25 -11.57 17.06
C THR A 28 20.34 -11.98 16.05
N ASN A 29 19.97 -12.29 14.81
CA ASN A 29 20.89 -12.72 13.75
C ASN A 29 20.96 -11.72 12.58
N GLY A 30 20.27 -10.58 12.65
CA GLY A 30 20.22 -9.58 11.59
C GLY A 30 19.40 -10.02 10.37
N ALA A 31 18.72 -11.16 10.42
CA ALA A 31 17.98 -11.69 9.28
C ALA A 31 16.72 -10.87 8.99
N ALA A 32 16.09 -10.27 10.01
CA ALA A 32 14.87 -9.46 9.85
C ALA A 32 15.14 -8.11 9.17
N HIS A 33 16.30 -7.49 9.44
CA HIS A 33 16.71 -6.21 8.87
C HIS A 33 17.40 -6.34 7.51
N THR A 34 16.87 -7.19 6.62
CA THR A 34 17.38 -7.37 5.25
C THR A 34 16.31 -7.05 4.20
N ASN A 35 16.70 -6.40 3.09
CA ASN A 35 15.81 -6.10 1.96
C ASN A 35 15.35 -7.36 1.22
N SER A 36 16.06 -8.48 1.38
CA SER A 36 15.58 -9.80 0.96
C SER A 36 14.23 -10.13 1.60
N ASN A 37 13.90 -9.55 2.75
CA ASN A 37 12.58 -9.73 3.36
C ASN A 37 11.46 -8.94 2.69
N LEU A 38 11.80 -7.96 1.86
CA LEU A 38 10.85 -7.23 1.02
C LEU A 38 10.75 -7.80 -0.39
N VAL A 39 11.78 -8.54 -0.85
CA VAL A 39 11.87 -9.09 -2.21
C VAL A 39 11.54 -10.59 -2.24
N ALA A 40 10.24 -10.84 -2.15
CA ALA A 40 9.49 -11.92 -2.79
C ALA A 40 8.01 -11.56 -2.54
N GLY A 41 7.47 -10.63 -3.34
CA GLY A 41 6.05 -10.32 -3.32
C GLY A 41 5.47 -9.64 -2.08
N LEU A 42 6.12 -8.59 -1.50
CA LEU A 42 5.49 -7.52 -0.67
C LEU A 42 5.90 -7.39 0.83
N GLY A 43 7.00 -7.96 1.34
CA GLY A 43 7.39 -7.79 2.77
C GLY A 43 7.04 -8.94 3.70
N SER A 44 6.62 -10.05 3.12
CA SER A 44 6.01 -11.20 3.80
C SER A 44 6.89 -11.85 4.87
N THR A 45 8.21 -11.89 4.73
CA THR A 45 9.08 -12.60 5.69
C THR A 45 9.39 -11.78 6.95
N LEU A 46 9.53 -10.45 6.84
CA LEU A 46 9.60 -9.57 8.02
C LEU A 46 8.26 -9.60 8.77
N CYS A 47 7.16 -9.58 8.02
CA CYS A 47 5.83 -9.75 8.58
C CYS A 47 5.68 -11.09 9.32
N ALA A 48 6.12 -12.20 8.72
CA ALA A 48 6.13 -13.50 9.39
C ALA A 48 7.03 -13.52 10.63
N PHE A 49 8.18 -12.86 10.59
CA PHE A 49 9.07 -12.68 11.73
C PHE A 49 8.37 -11.96 12.88
N ALA A 50 7.76 -10.80 12.61
CA ALA A 50 7.05 -10.01 13.62
C ALA A 50 5.84 -10.78 14.20
N ALA A 51 5.06 -11.42 13.32
CA ALA A 51 3.87 -12.19 13.71
C ALA A 51 4.23 -13.40 14.59
N ARG A 52 5.34 -14.11 14.31
CA ARG A 52 5.82 -15.18 15.20
C ARG A 52 6.20 -14.66 16.59
N GLY A 53 6.73 -13.44 16.68
CA GLY A 53 6.97 -12.77 17.96
C GLY A 53 5.68 -12.52 18.75
N VAL A 54 4.61 -12.10 18.08
CA VAL A 54 3.29 -11.96 18.70
C VAL A 54 2.76 -13.33 19.15
N ALA A 55 2.81 -14.34 18.29
CA ALA A 55 2.34 -15.70 18.59
C ALA A 55 3.12 -16.36 19.75
N TYR A 56 4.38 -15.94 19.98
CA TYR A 56 5.15 -16.34 21.15
C TYR A 56 4.61 -15.68 22.43
N ALA A 57 4.30 -14.38 22.37
CA ALA A 57 3.93 -13.58 23.54
C ALA A 57 2.44 -13.67 23.91
N LYS A 58 1.58 -13.99 22.94
CA LYS A 58 0.12 -13.88 23.04
C LYS A 58 -0.57 -15.01 22.25
N PRO A 59 -1.81 -15.38 22.63
CA PRO A 59 -2.59 -16.37 21.88
C PRO A 59 -2.94 -15.88 20.46
N ASP A 60 -3.26 -16.83 19.57
CA ASP A 60 -3.67 -16.58 18.18
C ASP A 60 -5.08 -15.98 18.10
N VAL A 61 -5.20 -14.69 18.46
CA VAL A 61 -6.46 -13.93 18.47
C VAL A 61 -6.42 -12.64 17.65
N PHE A 62 -5.27 -12.29 17.09
CA PHE A 62 -5.10 -11.05 16.32
C PHE A 62 -5.38 -11.27 14.84
N ASP A 63 -6.13 -10.34 14.25
CA ASP A 63 -6.45 -10.33 12.82
C ASP A 63 -5.32 -9.73 11.99
N VAL A 64 -4.64 -8.75 12.58
CA VAL A 64 -3.58 -7.99 11.93
C VAL A 64 -2.37 -7.86 12.85
N VAL A 65 -1.19 -7.95 12.26
CA VAL A 65 0.07 -7.52 12.87
C VAL A 65 0.56 -6.27 12.17
N VAL A 66 0.83 -5.21 12.94
CA VAL A 66 1.45 -3.98 12.44
C VAL A 66 2.90 -3.94 12.92
N ALA A 67 3.83 -4.09 11.99
CA ALA A 67 5.25 -4.18 12.26
C ALA A 67 5.98 -2.87 11.95
N PHE A 68 6.84 -2.46 12.87
CA PHE A 68 7.78 -1.35 12.76
C PHE A 68 9.20 -1.89 12.97
N THR A 69 10.20 -1.18 12.46
CA THR A 69 11.62 -1.49 12.75
C THR A 69 12.32 -0.33 13.44
N THR A 70 13.34 -0.60 14.24
CA THR A 70 14.17 0.47 14.84
C THR A 70 15.15 1.08 13.85
N HIS A 71 15.44 0.39 12.73
CA HIS A 71 16.41 0.79 11.71
C HIS A 71 15.91 0.44 10.30
N PRO A 72 16.43 1.11 9.25
CA PRO A 72 16.13 0.74 7.87
C PRO A 72 16.61 -0.69 7.58
N LEU A 73 15.96 -1.32 6.60
CA LEU A 73 16.38 -2.64 6.13
C LEU A 73 17.65 -2.52 5.29
N THR A 74 18.54 -3.52 5.36
CA THR A 74 19.85 -3.48 4.69
C THR A 74 19.89 -4.39 3.45
N GLY A 75 20.69 -4.04 2.43
CA GLY A 75 21.07 -5.00 1.38
C GLY A 75 20.33 -4.93 0.04
N GLY A 76 19.93 -3.75 -0.46
CA GLY A 76 19.42 -3.61 -1.83
C GLY A 76 19.64 -2.22 -2.43
N VAL A 77 19.97 -2.15 -3.73
CA VAL A 77 20.19 -0.91 -4.50
C VAL A 77 18.90 -0.46 -5.21
N LEU A 78 17.86 -1.31 -5.25
CA LEU A 78 16.68 -1.15 -6.11
C LEU A 78 15.33 -1.16 -5.37
N THR A 79 15.32 -1.35 -4.05
CA THR A 79 14.09 -1.33 -3.25
C THR A 79 14.19 -0.29 -2.17
N ASN A 80 13.17 0.56 -2.08
CA ASN A 80 13.02 1.51 -1.00
C ASN A 80 12.74 0.74 0.31
N ASP A 81 13.79 0.59 1.10
CA ASP A 81 13.92 -0.10 2.39
C ASP A 81 13.06 0.49 3.52
N ALA A 82 12.38 1.58 3.21
CA ALA A 82 11.58 2.38 4.12
C ALA A 82 10.13 2.58 3.68
N THR A 83 9.70 2.02 2.54
CA THR A 83 8.29 2.16 2.10
C THR A 83 7.39 1.22 2.90
N PRO A 84 6.28 1.73 3.47
CA PRO A 84 5.23 0.91 4.04
C PRO A 84 4.70 -0.13 3.04
N LYS A 85 4.29 -1.30 3.54
CA LYS A 85 3.80 -2.42 2.73
C LYS A 85 2.78 -3.28 3.46
N ALA A 86 1.81 -3.74 2.70
CA ALA A 86 0.83 -4.72 3.09
C ALA A 86 1.19 -6.14 2.63
N THR A 87 0.94 -7.13 3.48
CA THR A 87 0.99 -8.56 3.13
C THR A 87 -0.32 -9.21 3.52
N ILE A 88 -1.03 -9.76 2.53
CA ILE A 88 -2.20 -10.60 2.78
C ILE A 88 -1.71 -11.97 3.28
N VAL A 89 -2.13 -12.35 4.48
CA VAL A 89 -1.82 -13.65 5.08
C VAL A 89 -2.91 -14.66 4.76
N ARG A 90 -4.18 -14.23 4.82
CA ARG A 90 -5.34 -15.07 4.55
C ARG A 90 -6.41 -14.27 3.84
N ALA A 91 -6.97 -14.82 2.78
CA ALA A 91 -8.14 -14.29 2.10
C ALA A 91 -9.29 -15.30 2.21
N SER A 92 -10.26 -15.03 3.07
CA SER A 92 -11.36 -15.95 3.39
C SER A 92 -12.68 -15.60 2.69
N GLY A 93 -12.66 -14.66 1.73
CA GLY A 93 -13.85 -14.23 1.02
C GLY A 93 -13.67 -14.05 -0.48
N THR A 94 -14.73 -13.60 -1.14
CA THR A 94 -14.79 -13.37 -2.59
C THR A 94 -15.42 -12.00 -2.90
N GLY A 95 -15.34 -11.59 -4.17
CA GLY A 95 -16.04 -10.42 -4.69
C GLY A 95 -15.44 -9.07 -4.27
N TYR A 96 -14.24 -9.07 -3.66
CA TYR A 96 -13.48 -7.85 -3.34
C TYR A 96 -12.16 -7.72 -4.13
N THR A 97 -11.67 -8.81 -4.73
CA THR A 97 -10.55 -8.80 -5.68
C THR A 97 -10.94 -9.49 -6.99
N TRP A 98 -10.44 -8.99 -8.11
CA TRP A 98 -10.40 -9.72 -9.37
C TRP A 98 -9.13 -10.57 -9.41
N GLY A 99 -9.28 -11.88 -9.57
CA GLY A 99 -8.17 -12.83 -9.52
C GLY A 99 -7.83 -13.31 -8.11
N SER A 100 -6.72 -14.05 -8.00
CA SER A 100 -6.27 -14.62 -6.72
C SER A 100 -5.44 -13.60 -5.94
N PRO A 101 -5.76 -13.34 -4.66
CA PRO A 101 -4.92 -12.49 -3.82
C PRO A 101 -3.52 -13.11 -3.72
N LEU A 102 -2.50 -12.25 -3.81
CA LEU A 102 -1.11 -12.70 -3.72
C LEU A 102 -0.78 -13.09 -2.27
N ILE A 103 -0.95 -14.36 -1.93
CA ILE A 103 -0.52 -14.96 -0.67
C ILE A 103 0.84 -15.62 -0.89
N VAL A 104 1.88 -15.03 -0.32
CA VAL A 104 3.27 -15.45 -0.57
C VAL A 104 3.70 -16.61 0.33
N LEU A 105 3.24 -16.61 1.58
CA LEU A 105 3.58 -17.61 2.60
C LEU A 105 2.30 -18.22 3.15
N GLN A 106 2.37 -19.47 3.58
CA GLN A 106 1.24 -20.12 4.25
C GLN A 106 0.99 -19.45 5.61
N PRO A 107 -0.28 -19.31 6.06
CA PRO A 107 -0.60 -18.67 7.34
C PRO A 107 0.19 -19.23 8.55
N SER A 108 0.44 -20.54 8.56
CA SER A 108 1.23 -21.20 9.62
C SER A 108 2.67 -20.68 9.73
N GLU A 109 3.25 -20.16 8.65
CA GLU A 109 4.60 -19.57 8.66
C GLU A 109 4.67 -18.26 9.45
N PHE A 110 3.52 -17.58 9.62
CA PHE A 110 3.38 -16.40 10.48
C PHE A 110 3.17 -16.77 11.96
N GLY A 111 3.06 -18.05 12.29
CA GLY A 111 2.74 -18.51 13.65
C GLY A 111 1.25 -18.46 14.00
N SER A 112 0.38 -18.17 13.03
CA SER A 112 -1.08 -18.16 13.19
C SER A 112 -1.72 -19.25 12.33
N ALA A 113 -2.30 -20.25 12.96
CA ALA A 113 -2.99 -21.32 12.24
C ALA A 113 -4.40 -20.87 11.80
N ALA A 114 -5.04 -19.98 12.57
CA ALA A 114 -6.47 -19.71 12.43
C ALA A 114 -6.82 -18.24 12.18
N GLN A 115 -6.18 -17.28 12.85
CA GLN A 115 -6.76 -15.94 12.98
C GLN A 115 -6.16 -14.90 12.03
N LEU A 116 -4.83 -14.78 11.98
CA LEU A 116 -4.14 -13.73 11.23
C LEU A 116 -4.54 -13.73 9.76
N SER A 117 -5.01 -12.58 9.27
CA SER A 117 -5.41 -12.38 7.88
C SER A 117 -4.54 -11.36 7.15
N HIS A 118 -3.86 -10.48 7.88
CA HIS A 118 -3.08 -9.42 7.30
C HIS A 118 -1.85 -9.04 8.13
N CYS A 119 -0.81 -8.53 7.48
CA CYS A 119 0.29 -7.86 8.16
C CYS A 119 0.65 -6.56 7.43
N VAL A 120 0.83 -5.50 8.20
CA VAL A 120 1.26 -4.19 7.73
C VAL A 120 2.68 -3.93 8.22
N PHE A 121 3.60 -3.66 7.33
CA PHE A 121 4.91 -3.11 7.66
C PHE A 121 4.87 -1.59 7.47
N MET A 122 5.07 -0.83 8.54
CA MET A 122 5.05 0.64 8.52
C MET A 122 6.41 1.26 8.19
N GLY A 123 7.47 0.46 8.08
CA GLY A 123 8.81 0.99 7.90
C GLY A 123 9.55 1.23 9.23
N PRO A 124 10.73 1.85 9.15
CA PRO A 124 11.50 2.18 10.32
C PRO A 124 10.97 3.45 10.99
N VAL A 125 10.91 3.44 12.32
CA VAL A 125 10.22 4.47 13.13
C VAL A 125 10.73 5.90 12.90
N GLN A 126 12.02 6.09 12.56
CA GLN A 126 12.59 7.41 12.29
C GLN A 126 12.09 8.06 10.97
N ASN A 127 11.41 7.29 10.12
CA ASN A 127 10.83 7.80 8.87
C ASN A 127 9.34 8.16 9.01
N LEU A 128 8.77 7.94 10.18
CA LEU A 128 7.38 8.26 10.48
C LEU A 128 7.30 9.61 11.21
N PRO A 129 6.27 10.43 10.96
CA PRO A 129 6.03 11.59 11.78
C PRO A 129 5.74 11.18 13.23
N ALA A 130 6.22 11.98 14.18
CA ALA A 130 6.04 11.72 15.61
C ALA A 130 4.56 11.80 16.01
N ASN A 131 3.82 12.78 15.47
CA ASN A 131 2.37 12.82 15.53
C ASN A 131 1.79 12.02 14.34
N PRO A 132 0.98 10.97 14.56
CA PRO A 132 0.42 10.17 13.46
C PRO A 132 -0.48 10.97 12.50
N ASP A 133 -1.04 12.11 12.92
CA ASP A 133 -1.87 12.96 12.06
C ASP A 133 -1.09 13.96 11.20
N ASP A 134 0.24 14.04 11.37
CA ASP A 134 1.07 14.88 10.52
C ASP A 134 1.33 14.21 9.15
N ASP A 135 1.68 15.04 8.16
CA ASP A 135 1.99 14.60 6.80
C ASP A 135 3.09 13.53 6.77
N PHE A 136 2.77 12.37 6.19
CA PHE A 136 3.77 11.37 5.88
C PHE A 136 4.55 11.77 4.64
N ARG A 137 5.87 11.64 4.71
CA ARG A 137 6.75 11.90 3.56
C ARG A 137 7.35 10.59 3.08
N GLN A 138 6.98 10.19 1.86
CA GLN A 138 7.52 8.98 1.23
C GLN A 138 9.00 9.19 0.91
N PRO A 139 9.86 8.19 1.10
CA PRO A 139 11.25 8.30 0.66
C PRO A 139 11.30 8.44 -0.87
N ALA A 140 12.04 9.44 -1.34
CA ALA A 140 12.19 9.75 -2.76
C ALA A 140 13.42 9.03 -3.32
N PHE A 141 13.27 8.44 -4.50
CA PHE A 141 14.42 7.85 -5.19
C PHE A 141 15.20 8.92 -5.96
N PRO A 142 16.54 8.96 -5.92
CA PRO A 142 17.44 8.09 -5.15
C PRO A 142 17.75 8.58 -3.72
N THR A 143 17.42 9.84 -3.40
CA THR A 143 17.58 10.43 -2.06
C THR A 143 16.49 11.46 -1.79
N GLY A 144 16.21 11.72 -0.51
CA GLY A 144 15.24 12.73 -0.06
C GLY A 144 13.87 12.13 0.26
N THR A 145 12.87 13.00 0.43
CA THR A 145 11.49 12.58 0.67
C THR A 145 10.53 13.45 -0.13
N MET A 146 9.43 12.86 -0.60
CA MET A 146 8.38 13.52 -1.35
C MET A 146 7.09 13.52 -0.52
N PRO A 147 6.27 14.57 -0.60
CA PRO A 147 4.95 14.56 0.01
C PRO A 147 4.11 13.39 -0.51
N SER A 148 3.46 12.65 0.38
CA SER A 148 2.64 11.50 0.00
C SER A 148 1.18 11.86 -0.32
N GLY A 149 0.70 13.01 0.18
CA GLY A 149 -0.72 13.36 0.16
C GLY A 149 -1.57 12.61 1.19
N THR A 150 -0.90 11.96 2.15
CA THR A 150 -1.49 11.22 3.29
C THR A 150 -0.75 11.54 4.59
N THR A 151 -1.44 11.43 5.72
CA THR A 151 -0.81 11.49 7.07
C THR A 151 -0.20 10.14 7.47
N GLY A 152 0.57 10.09 8.55
CA GLY A 152 1.13 8.84 9.08
C GLY A 152 0.07 7.77 9.37
N ILE A 153 -1.04 8.16 9.98
CA ILE A 153 -2.14 7.25 10.32
C ILE A 153 -2.94 6.82 9.08
N GLU A 154 -3.12 7.73 8.12
CA GLU A 154 -3.77 7.43 6.84
C GLU A 154 -2.95 6.40 6.03
N VAL A 155 -1.62 6.40 6.14
CA VAL A 155 -0.75 5.39 5.51
C VAL A 155 -0.90 4.02 6.16
N LEU A 156 -1.06 3.95 7.49
CA LEU A 156 -1.35 2.68 8.15
C LEU A 156 -2.71 2.13 7.69
N GLY A 157 -3.72 3.01 7.55
CA GLY A 157 -5.01 2.66 6.95
C GLY A 157 -4.91 2.25 5.48
N HIS A 158 -4.07 2.93 4.69
CA HIS A 158 -3.78 2.57 3.30
C HIS A 158 -3.24 1.15 3.21
N GLU A 159 -2.21 0.83 4.01
CA GLU A 159 -1.62 -0.51 3.98
C GLU A 159 -2.61 -1.58 4.45
N LEU A 160 -3.38 -1.31 5.51
CA LEU A 160 -4.44 -2.22 5.93
C LEU A 160 -5.52 -2.40 4.85
N GLY A 161 -5.83 -1.34 4.10
CA GLY A 161 -6.84 -1.33 3.05
C GLY A 161 -6.59 -2.36 1.96
N HIS A 162 -5.32 -2.65 1.64
CA HIS A 162 -4.92 -3.70 0.69
C HIS A 162 -5.43 -5.09 1.08
N HIS A 163 -5.94 -5.31 2.31
CA HIS A 163 -6.60 -6.58 2.66
C HIS A 163 -7.86 -6.84 1.81
N TRP A 164 -8.65 -5.80 1.59
CA TRP A 164 -9.92 -5.87 0.86
C TRP A 164 -9.82 -5.22 -0.52
N LEU A 165 -8.91 -4.27 -0.67
CA LEU A 165 -8.90 -3.34 -1.79
C LEU A 165 -7.64 -3.59 -2.61
N VAL A 166 -7.75 -4.49 -3.57
CA VAL A 166 -6.69 -4.75 -4.54
C VAL A 166 -7.37 -5.29 -5.80
N GLN A 167 -7.02 -4.74 -6.96
CA GLN A 167 -7.40 -5.31 -8.25
C GLN A 167 -8.91 -5.52 -8.43
N SER A 168 -9.78 -4.58 -8.04
CA SER A 168 -11.19 -4.71 -8.43
C SER A 168 -11.37 -4.41 -9.92
N ALA A 169 -12.26 -5.18 -10.55
CA ALA A 169 -12.66 -4.99 -11.93
C ALA A 169 -14.16 -4.68 -11.99
N TYR A 170 -14.57 -3.88 -12.97
CA TYR A 170 -15.98 -3.62 -13.26
C TYR A 170 -16.29 -3.96 -14.71
N ASP A 171 -17.53 -4.32 -14.96
CA ASP A 171 -18.10 -4.65 -16.27
C ASP A 171 -19.27 -3.69 -16.49
N LYS A 172 -19.48 -3.11 -17.68
CA LYS A 172 -20.59 -2.17 -17.97
C LYS A 172 -21.78 -2.79 -18.73
N GLY A 173 -21.79 -4.11 -18.89
CA GLY A 173 -22.81 -4.89 -19.58
C GLY A 173 -22.50 -5.07 -21.07
N ASP A 174 -21.31 -4.69 -21.51
CA ASP A 174 -20.81 -4.76 -22.88
C ASP A 174 -19.90 -5.98 -23.14
N GLY A 175 -19.77 -6.87 -22.15
CA GLY A 175 -18.92 -8.06 -22.23
C GLY A 175 -17.42 -7.77 -22.08
N LEU A 176 -17.07 -6.53 -21.73
CA LEU A 176 -15.71 -6.11 -21.45
C LEU A 176 -15.55 -5.80 -19.96
N ARG A 177 -14.32 -5.99 -19.47
CA ARG A 177 -13.95 -5.67 -18.10
C ARG A 177 -12.89 -4.57 -18.10
N ALA A 178 -13.01 -3.66 -17.14
CA ALA A 178 -11.99 -2.65 -16.89
C ALA A 178 -11.56 -2.70 -15.43
N MET A 179 -10.25 -2.57 -15.21
CA MET A 179 -9.71 -2.30 -13.89
C MET A 179 -9.72 -0.79 -13.65
N HIS A 180 -9.76 -0.37 -12.39
CA HIS A 180 -9.80 1.06 -12.04
C HIS A 180 -8.64 1.89 -12.55
N ARG A 181 -7.55 1.23 -12.92
CA ARG A 181 -6.34 1.84 -13.45
C ARG A 181 -6.01 1.39 -14.86
N SER A 182 -6.99 0.95 -15.65
CA SER A 182 -6.79 0.71 -17.08
C SER A 182 -8.11 0.89 -17.81
N ASP A 183 -8.19 1.94 -18.62
CA ASP A 183 -9.33 2.21 -19.50
C ASP A 183 -9.32 1.31 -20.75
N ALA A 184 -8.31 0.44 -20.89
CA ALA A 184 -8.46 -0.71 -21.76
C ALA A 184 -9.53 -1.63 -21.15
N ARG A 185 -10.77 -1.42 -21.57
CA ARG A 185 -11.83 -2.43 -21.52
C ARG A 185 -11.33 -3.62 -22.34
N GLU A 186 -10.72 -4.57 -21.66
CA GLU A 186 -10.18 -5.76 -22.30
C GLU A 186 -11.27 -6.84 -22.34
N PRO A 187 -11.21 -7.76 -23.31
CA PRO A 187 -11.91 -9.02 -23.23
C PRO A 187 -11.67 -9.69 -21.87
N ALA A 188 -12.71 -10.31 -21.33
CA ALA A 188 -12.74 -10.92 -20.00
C ALA A 188 -11.59 -11.91 -19.71
N ASP A 189 -11.01 -12.53 -20.76
CA ASP A 189 -9.94 -13.52 -20.74
C ASP A 189 -8.51 -12.93 -20.77
N GLY A 190 -8.34 -11.62 -21.04
CA GLY A 190 -7.02 -10.97 -21.14
C GLY A 190 -6.49 -10.34 -19.85
N LEU A 191 -7.28 -10.33 -18.78
CA LEU A 191 -6.97 -9.59 -17.53
C LEU A 191 -6.31 -10.44 -16.43
N GLU A 192 -6.46 -11.77 -16.47
CA GLU A 192 -5.98 -12.67 -15.40
C GLU A 192 -4.44 -12.70 -15.29
N ASP A 193 -3.72 -12.46 -16.40
CA ASP A 193 -2.26 -12.58 -16.46
C ASP A 193 -1.49 -11.34 -15.98
N ARG A 194 -2.18 -10.26 -15.59
CA ARG A 194 -1.54 -8.95 -15.43
C ARG A 194 -1.60 -8.39 -14.03
N VAL A 195 -1.31 -9.15 -12.97
CA VAL A 195 -1.05 -8.55 -11.64
C VAL A 195 0.17 -7.63 -11.74
N SER A 196 -0.07 -6.31 -11.76
CA SER A 196 0.99 -5.31 -11.73
C SER A 196 0.81 -4.40 -10.52
N MET A 197 1.91 -3.81 -10.03
CA MET A 197 1.86 -2.77 -8.98
C MET A 197 0.90 -1.63 -9.32
N ALA A 198 0.55 -1.47 -10.60
CA ALA A 198 -0.46 -0.55 -11.06
C ALA A 198 -1.83 -0.81 -10.49
N GLN A 199 -2.24 -2.04 -10.22
CA GLN A 199 -3.64 -2.34 -9.86
C GLN A 199 -3.92 -2.34 -8.35
N LEU A 200 -2.95 -1.93 -7.54
CA LEU A 200 -3.05 -1.98 -6.08
C LEU A 200 -3.76 -0.76 -5.47
N HIS A 201 -4.11 0.27 -6.25
CA HIS A 201 -4.88 1.39 -5.70
C HIS A 201 -5.83 2.01 -6.73
N TRP A 202 -6.62 2.99 -6.31
CA TRP A 202 -7.51 3.73 -7.19
C TRP A 202 -6.75 4.65 -8.15
N SER A 203 -7.31 4.89 -9.33
CA SER A 203 -6.77 5.89 -10.26
C SER A 203 -6.92 7.29 -9.67
N HIS A 204 -5.96 8.17 -9.96
CA HIS A 204 -6.06 9.60 -9.64
C HIS A 204 -7.27 10.28 -10.31
N LEU A 205 -7.86 9.65 -11.33
CA LEU A 205 -9.07 10.09 -12.04
C LEU A 205 -10.37 9.51 -11.46
N ALA A 206 -10.31 8.81 -10.32
CA ALA A 206 -11.48 8.28 -9.63
C ALA A 206 -11.82 9.11 -8.39
N ASP A 207 -13.11 9.39 -8.19
CA ASP A 207 -13.66 10.14 -7.05
C ASP A 207 -13.87 9.24 -5.83
N THR A 208 -12.79 8.66 -5.34
CA THR A 208 -12.83 7.66 -4.26
C THR A 208 -12.69 8.28 -2.89
N GLN A 209 -12.03 9.45 -2.82
CA GLN A 209 -11.72 10.16 -1.57
C GLN A 209 -11.01 9.26 -0.54
N SER A 210 -10.33 8.24 -1.06
CA SER A 210 -9.93 7.07 -0.32
C SER A 210 -8.49 7.21 0.20
N VAL A 211 -8.20 6.53 1.31
CA VAL A 211 -6.81 6.21 1.68
C VAL A 211 -6.14 5.36 0.60
N MET A 212 -6.89 4.58 -0.18
CA MET A 212 -6.41 3.82 -1.34
C MET A 212 -6.21 4.71 -2.60
N TYR A 213 -5.87 5.99 -2.41
CA TYR A 213 -5.69 7.02 -3.42
C TYR A 213 -6.99 7.43 -4.14
N GLY A 214 -6.85 8.01 -5.33
CA GLY A 214 -7.88 8.81 -6.00
C GLY A 214 -7.97 10.23 -5.44
N ASN A 215 -8.90 11.02 -5.97
CA ASN A 215 -9.06 12.43 -5.64
C ASN A 215 -10.52 12.75 -5.30
N PHE A 216 -10.76 13.98 -4.88
CA PHE A 216 -12.10 14.56 -4.75
C PHE A 216 -12.43 15.21 -6.09
N ILE A 217 -13.52 14.79 -6.74
CA ILE A 217 -13.80 15.23 -8.11
C ILE A 217 -15.12 16.02 -8.17
N THR A 218 -15.03 17.26 -8.65
CA THR A 218 -16.20 18.10 -8.93
C THR A 218 -16.35 18.33 -10.44
N PRO A 219 -17.45 17.88 -11.07
CA PRO A 219 -17.75 18.22 -12.45
C PRO A 219 -17.95 19.74 -12.63
N LEU A 220 -17.32 20.33 -13.65
CA LEU A 220 -17.44 21.76 -13.97
C LEU A 220 -18.34 22.02 -15.20
N GLY A 221 -18.80 20.96 -15.86
CA GLY A 221 -19.52 21.03 -17.14
C GLY A 221 -18.59 20.99 -18.35
N ASN A 222 -19.17 20.77 -19.54
CA ASN A 222 -18.44 20.71 -20.82
C ASN A 222 -17.24 19.74 -20.84
N GLY A 223 -17.32 18.62 -20.11
CA GLY A 223 -16.25 17.63 -20.03
C GLY A 223 -15.07 18.04 -19.14
N GLN A 224 -15.18 19.12 -18.37
CA GLN A 224 -14.16 19.56 -17.42
C GLN A 224 -14.46 19.06 -16.00
N PHE A 225 -13.42 18.70 -15.26
CA PHE A 225 -13.50 18.23 -13.88
C PHE A 225 -12.40 18.87 -13.04
N LYS A 226 -12.77 19.36 -11.85
CA LYS A 226 -11.82 19.80 -10.83
C LYS A 226 -11.47 18.60 -9.95
N LEU A 227 -10.17 18.31 -9.83
CA LEU A 227 -9.63 17.34 -8.87
C LEU A 227 -9.06 18.10 -7.69
N GLU A 228 -9.30 17.62 -6.48
CA GLU A 228 -8.79 18.18 -5.23
C GLU A 228 -8.25 17.09 -4.31
N GLY A 229 -7.32 17.48 -3.43
CA GLY A 229 -6.92 16.65 -2.29
C GLY A 229 -7.66 17.04 -1.02
N GLY A 230 -7.82 16.09 -0.11
CA GLY A 230 -8.58 16.27 1.14
C GLY A 230 -8.20 15.25 2.21
N ALA A 231 -8.90 15.28 3.34
CA ALA A 231 -8.76 14.27 4.40
C ALA A 231 -9.30 12.92 3.91
N ARG A 232 -8.55 11.84 4.11
CA ARG A 232 -8.83 10.54 3.48
C ARG A 232 -9.38 9.55 4.48
N LYS A 233 -10.30 8.70 4.00
CA LYS A 233 -10.90 7.60 4.75
C LYS A 233 -11.21 6.42 3.82
N TYR A 234 -11.94 5.41 4.28
CA TYR A 234 -12.53 4.43 3.37
C TYR A 234 -13.86 4.98 2.85
N GLY A 235 -13.93 5.28 1.55
CA GLY A 235 -15.15 5.79 0.93
C GLY A 235 -16.26 4.73 0.87
N PRO A 236 -17.49 5.08 0.43
CA PRO A 236 -18.59 4.12 0.37
C PRO A 236 -18.28 2.86 -0.46
N MET A 237 -17.59 3.01 -1.59
CA MET A 237 -17.19 1.88 -2.43
C MET A 237 -16.14 0.99 -1.74
N ASP A 238 -15.18 1.58 -1.03
CA ASP A 238 -14.22 0.83 -0.22
C ASP A 238 -14.94 0.01 0.86
N GLN A 239 -15.88 0.64 1.57
CA GLN A 239 -16.65 -0.01 2.62
C GLN A 239 -17.53 -1.15 2.09
N TYR A 240 -18.05 -1.05 0.86
CA TYR A 240 -18.72 -2.18 0.20
C TYR A 240 -17.76 -3.37 0.04
N PHE A 241 -16.54 -3.14 -0.46
CA PHE A 241 -15.52 -4.19 -0.58
C PHE A 241 -14.99 -4.70 0.76
N MET A 242 -14.97 -3.87 1.79
CA MET A 242 -14.69 -4.33 3.16
C MET A 242 -15.82 -5.21 3.71
N GLY A 243 -17.04 -5.09 3.16
CA GLY A 243 -18.25 -5.76 3.64
C GLY A 243 -18.98 -4.99 4.75
N LEU A 244 -18.68 -3.69 4.89
CA LEU A 244 -19.20 -2.79 5.92
C LEU A 244 -20.45 -2.00 5.46
N ARG A 245 -20.71 -1.97 4.15
CA ARG A 245 -21.80 -1.19 3.55
C ARG A 245 -22.61 -2.04 2.57
N ALA A 246 -23.93 -1.88 2.58
CA ALA A 246 -24.81 -2.58 1.66
C ALA A 246 -24.71 -2.01 0.23
N PRO A 247 -24.97 -2.81 -0.81
CA PRO A 247 -25.03 -2.33 -2.20
C PRO A 247 -25.94 -1.10 -2.39
N GLU A 248 -27.10 -1.09 -1.71
CA GLU A 248 -28.13 -0.05 -1.83
C GLU A 248 -27.72 1.27 -1.16
N GLU A 249 -26.79 1.20 -0.19
CA GLU A 249 -26.21 2.35 0.51
C GLU A 249 -24.93 2.88 -0.17
N THR A 250 -24.51 2.25 -1.28
CA THR A 250 -23.25 2.55 -1.95
C THR A 250 -23.50 3.32 -3.25
N PRO A 251 -23.26 4.64 -3.29
CA PRO A 251 -23.41 5.41 -4.52
C PRO A 251 -22.43 4.93 -5.60
N PRO A 252 -22.76 5.12 -6.90
CA PRO A 252 -21.82 4.87 -7.98
C PRO A 252 -20.54 5.71 -7.82
N LEU A 253 -19.40 5.09 -8.10
CA LEU A 253 -18.11 5.74 -8.16
C LEU A 253 -17.97 6.50 -9.49
N LEU A 254 -17.64 7.80 -9.44
CA LEU A 254 -17.28 8.58 -10.61
C LEU A 254 -15.83 8.29 -11.02
N VAL A 255 -15.63 7.93 -12.28
CA VAL A 255 -14.31 7.79 -12.91
C VAL A 255 -14.27 8.67 -14.15
N ILE A 256 -13.19 9.42 -14.34
CA ILE A 256 -12.97 10.21 -15.55
C ILE A 256 -12.24 9.33 -16.57
N ASN A 257 -12.84 9.18 -17.75
CA ASN A 257 -12.16 8.68 -18.93
C ASN A 257 -11.62 9.86 -19.74
N ASP A 258 -10.31 10.04 -19.74
CA ASP A 258 -9.59 11.09 -20.48
C ASP A 258 -9.00 10.57 -21.81
N GLY A 259 -9.27 9.31 -22.17
CA GLY A 259 -8.74 8.63 -23.35
C GLY A 259 -7.24 8.31 -23.31
N SER A 260 -6.53 8.68 -22.24
CA SER A 260 -5.06 8.57 -22.16
C SER A 260 -4.58 7.16 -21.80
N GLN A 261 -5.50 6.27 -21.40
CA GLN A 261 -5.21 4.94 -20.82
C GLN A 261 -4.22 5.00 -19.63
N MET A 262 -3.99 6.18 -19.04
CA MET A 262 -3.00 6.36 -17.99
C MET A 262 -3.55 5.90 -16.64
N GLY A 263 -3.17 4.67 -16.30
CA GLY A 263 -3.47 4.01 -15.03
C GLY A 263 -2.60 4.38 -13.82
N LEU A 264 -1.50 5.11 -14.00
CA LEU A 264 -0.51 5.47 -12.97
C LEU A 264 0.27 6.71 -13.44
N ILE A 265 0.64 7.71 -12.64
CA ILE A 265 1.80 7.78 -11.70
C ILE A 265 1.55 8.80 -10.57
N GLY A 266 0.40 9.47 -10.54
CA GLY A 266 0.12 10.48 -9.53
C GLY A 266 -0.07 9.86 -8.15
N THR A 267 0.74 10.26 -7.17
CA THR A 267 0.26 10.33 -5.79
C THR A 267 -1.00 11.19 -5.79
N PRO A 268 -1.97 10.88 -4.91
CA PRO A 268 -3.18 11.67 -4.92
C PRO A 268 -2.85 13.11 -4.48
N LEU A 269 -3.68 14.08 -4.90
CA LEU A 269 -3.42 15.48 -4.58
C LEU A 269 -3.37 15.68 -3.06
N ARG A 270 -2.50 16.59 -2.63
CA ARG A 270 -2.40 16.95 -1.21
C ARG A 270 -3.60 17.78 -0.79
N ARG A 271 -3.88 17.79 0.50
CA ARG A 271 -4.86 18.71 1.09
C ARG A 271 -4.54 20.15 0.67
N GLY A 272 -5.54 20.83 0.11
CA GLY A 272 -5.41 22.20 -0.38
C GLY A 272 -4.84 22.34 -1.81
N GLU A 273 -4.43 21.25 -2.45
CA GLU A 273 -4.09 21.25 -3.88
C GLU A 273 -5.32 20.98 -4.74
N SER A 274 -5.34 21.59 -5.93
CA SER A 274 -6.34 21.32 -6.95
C SER A 274 -5.75 21.40 -8.35
N THR A 275 -6.36 20.68 -9.28
CA THR A 275 -6.08 20.78 -10.72
C THR A 275 -7.36 20.57 -11.53
N THR A 276 -7.34 20.87 -12.82
CA THR A 276 -8.45 20.61 -13.73
C THR A 276 -8.02 19.66 -14.83
N VAL A 277 -8.89 18.70 -15.14
CA VAL A 277 -8.70 17.74 -16.24
C VAL A 277 -9.91 17.73 -17.16
N SER A 278 -9.71 17.26 -18.38
CA SER A 278 -10.76 17.03 -19.37
C SER A 278 -11.05 15.54 -19.52
N GLY A 279 -12.30 15.19 -19.78
CA GLY A 279 -12.67 13.81 -20.08
C GLY A 279 -14.19 13.59 -20.11
N THR A 280 -14.57 12.31 -20.01
CA THR A 280 -15.96 11.86 -19.94
C THR A 280 -16.22 11.19 -18.60
N ALA A 281 -17.35 11.52 -17.96
CA ALA A 281 -17.77 10.89 -16.73
C ALA A 281 -18.23 9.44 -16.97
N VAL A 282 -17.70 8.50 -16.20
CA VAL A 282 -18.11 7.10 -16.15
C VAL A 282 -18.54 6.77 -14.73
N ASN A 283 -19.83 6.51 -14.53
CA ASN A 283 -20.34 6.06 -13.23
C ASN A 283 -20.28 4.53 -13.13
N VAL A 284 -19.57 4.05 -12.12
CA VAL A 284 -19.36 2.62 -11.84
C VAL A 284 -20.13 2.25 -10.56
N SER A 285 -21.18 1.45 -10.72
CA SER A 285 -22.05 1.01 -9.63
C SER A 285 -21.57 -0.31 -9.00
N VAL A 286 -22.10 -0.64 -7.83
CA VAL A 286 -21.90 -1.98 -7.23
C VAL A 286 -22.32 -3.11 -8.18
N ALA A 287 -23.40 -2.93 -8.95
CA ALA A 287 -23.83 -3.93 -9.93
C ALA A 287 -22.80 -4.18 -11.04
N ASP A 288 -22.02 -3.15 -11.42
CA ASP A 288 -20.94 -3.27 -12.40
C ASP A 288 -19.78 -4.12 -11.85
N PHE A 289 -19.48 -3.99 -10.55
CA PHE A 289 -18.53 -4.84 -9.85
C PHE A 289 -19.01 -6.28 -9.72
N VAL A 290 -20.24 -6.46 -9.25
CA VAL A 290 -20.84 -7.79 -9.08
C VAL A 290 -20.85 -8.55 -10.40
N ARG A 291 -21.14 -7.87 -11.51
CA ARG A 291 -21.11 -8.49 -12.84
C ARG A 291 -19.69 -8.93 -13.23
N ALA A 292 -18.66 -8.15 -12.89
CA ALA A 292 -17.29 -8.52 -13.20
C ALA A 292 -16.79 -9.67 -12.32
N GLN A 293 -16.87 -9.52 -10.99
CA GLN A 293 -16.11 -10.33 -10.02
C GLN A 293 -16.97 -11.10 -9.01
N GLY A 294 -18.30 -11.08 -9.18
CA GLY A 294 -19.24 -11.71 -8.27
C GLY A 294 -19.58 -10.87 -7.04
N VAL A 295 -20.57 -11.33 -6.28
CA VAL A 295 -21.00 -10.67 -5.05
C VAL A 295 -19.91 -10.73 -3.97
N ARG A 296 -19.78 -9.64 -3.21
CA ARG A 296 -18.94 -9.62 -2.01
C ARG A 296 -19.43 -10.70 -1.05
N ALA A 297 -18.54 -11.56 -0.57
CA ALA A 297 -18.86 -12.57 0.45
C ALA A 297 -17.69 -12.75 1.42
N PRO A 298 -17.88 -12.66 2.76
CA PRO A 298 -19.12 -12.23 3.43
C PRO A 298 -19.47 -10.77 3.11
N ALA A 299 -20.73 -10.51 2.75
CA ALA A 299 -21.27 -9.16 2.56
C ALA A 299 -21.71 -8.54 3.89
N PHE A 300 -21.97 -7.24 3.89
CA PHE A 300 -22.80 -6.61 4.92
C PHE A 300 -24.14 -7.37 5.06
N PRO A 301 -24.67 -7.57 6.28
CA PRO A 301 -24.12 -7.22 7.59
C PRO A 301 -23.24 -8.32 8.22
N ASN A 302 -22.94 -9.39 7.48
CA ASN A 302 -22.31 -10.61 8.01
C ASN A 302 -20.78 -10.60 7.94
N ALA A 303 -20.18 -9.60 7.30
CA ALA A 303 -18.74 -9.42 7.33
C ALA A 303 -18.30 -9.06 8.75
N LYS A 304 -17.04 -9.39 9.08
CA LYS A 304 -16.42 -9.00 10.34
C LYS A 304 -16.31 -7.48 10.43
N ARG A 305 -16.71 -6.90 11.57
CA ARG A 305 -16.72 -5.43 11.78
C ARG A 305 -15.92 -4.97 12.99
N CYS A 306 -15.21 -5.87 13.66
CA CYS A 306 -14.25 -5.51 14.68
C CYS A 306 -12.95 -6.27 14.46
N PHE A 307 -11.82 -5.58 14.38
CA PHE A 307 -10.52 -6.17 14.08
C PHE A 307 -9.56 -5.99 15.26
N ARG A 308 -8.84 -7.05 15.62
CA ARG A 308 -7.78 -7.01 16.64
C ARG A 308 -6.43 -6.83 15.98
N LEU A 309 -5.69 -5.79 16.37
CA LEU A 309 -4.38 -5.47 15.81
C LEU A 309 -3.30 -5.52 16.89
N ALA A 310 -2.23 -6.27 16.65
CA ALA A 310 -1.04 -6.25 17.49
C ALA A 310 0.03 -5.34 16.87
N PHE A 311 0.55 -4.40 17.66
CA PHE A 311 1.63 -3.51 17.25
C PHE A 311 2.97 -4.08 17.71
N VAL A 312 3.93 -4.14 16.79
CA VAL A 312 5.21 -4.83 16.97
C VAL A 312 6.37 -3.94 16.60
N LEU A 313 7.36 -3.81 17.48
CA LEU A 313 8.63 -3.16 17.19
C LEU A 313 9.75 -4.20 17.07
N VAL A 314 10.33 -4.31 15.88
CA VAL A 314 11.45 -5.20 15.60
C VAL A 314 12.76 -4.44 15.79
N THR A 315 13.61 -4.88 16.73
CA THR A 315 14.89 -4.21 17.00
C THR A 315 16.01 -4.79 16.16
N GLN A 316 16.90 -3.93 15.66
CA GLN A 316 18.10 -4.37 14.94
C GLN A 316 19.00 -5.22 15.84
N GLN A 317 19.74 -6.14 15.23
CA GLN A 317 20.73 -6.97 15.90
C GLN A 317 21.66 -6.15 16.83
N GLY A 318 21.78 -6.62 18.08
CA GLY A 318 22.65 -5.99 19.08
C GLY A 318 22.09 -4.68 19.66
N THR A 319 20.90 -4.26 19.27
CA THR A 319 20.25 -3.05 19.77
C THR A 319 19.02 -3.37 20.63
N THR A 320 18.63 -2.40 21.45
CA THR A 320 17.40 -2.43 22.23
C THR A 320 16.50 -1.29 21.77
N ALA A 321 15.19 -1.44 21.97
CA ALA A 321 14.23 -0.37 21.69
C ALA A 321 14.42 0.77 22.69
N THR A 322 14.46 2.01 22.21
CA THR A 322 14.46 3.19 23.09
C THR A 322 13.04 3.54 23.53
N ALA A 323 12.93 4.33 24.60
CA ALA A 323 11.63 4.82 25.08
C ALA A 323 10.89 5.63 24.00
N ASP A 324 11.59 6.48 23.25
CA ASP A 324 10.99 7.31 22.19
C ASP A 324 10.46 6.45 21.03
N GLN A 325 11.18 5.39 20.66
CA GLN A 325 10.73 4.47 19.61
C GLN A 325 9.46 3.72 20.03
N LEU A 326 9.39 3.27 21.29
CA LEU A 326 8.20 2.64 21.84
C LEU A 326 7.03 3.62 21.93
N ALA A 327 7.30 4.86 22.37
CA ALA A 327 6.29 5.92 22.47
C ALA A 327 5.69 6.26 21.10
N LEU A 328 6.50 6.30 20.04
CA LEU A 328 6.02 6.51 18.67
C LEU A 328 5.08 5.37 18.22
N VAL A 329 5.50 4.10 18.38
CA VAL A 329 4.65 2.96 18.00
C VAL A 329 3.34 2.97 18.79
N ASP A 330 3.41 3.29 20.08
CA ASP A 330 2.24 3.37 20.95
C ASP A 330 1.32 4.56 20.61
N ALA A 331 1.87 5.68 20.10
CA ALA A 331 1.07 6.80 19.59
C ALA A 331 0.24 6.40 18.36
N TYR A 332 0.85 5.69 17.40
CA TYR A 332 0.12 5.14 16.25
C TYR A 332 -0.95 4.13 16.69
N ARG A 333 -0.59 3.24 17.61
CA ARG A 333 -1.51 2.24 18.19
C ARG A 333 -2.75 2.90 18.78
N ARG A 334 -2.57 3.83 19.71
CA ARG A 334 -3.67 4.54 20.38
C ARG A 334 -4.50 5.36 19.39
N ARG A 335 -3.85 6.03 18.45
CA ARG A 335 -4.53 6.87 17.46
C ARG A 335 -5.40 6.06 16.50
N PHE A 336 -4.99 4.83 16.17
CA PHE A 336 -5.64 4.03 15.15
C PHE A 336 -7.06 3.60 15.49
N GLU A 337 -7.40 3.33 16.76
CA GLU A 337 -8.75 2.91 17.15
C GLU A 337 -9.81 3.96 16.77
N GLY A 338 -9.59 5.19 17.24
CA GLY A 338 -10.46 6.32 16.92
C GLY A 338 -10.42 6.68 15.43
N TRP A 339 -9.24 6.61 14.80
CA TRP A 339 -9.11 6.86 13.37
C TRP A 339 -9.88 5.84 12.53
N PHE A 340 -9.79 4.55 12.83
CA PHE A 340 -10.41 3.49 12.04
C PHE A 340 -11.95 3.52 12.14
N SER A 341 -12.48 3.83 13.34
CA SER A 341 -13.90 4.10 13.51
C SER A 341 -14.33 5.29 12.65
N PHE A 342 -13.63 6.43 12.71
CA PHE A 342 -13.88 7.58 11.82
C PHE A 342 -13.80 7.18 10.34
N ALA A 343 -12.75 6.45 9.96
CA ALA A 343 -12.43 6.15 8.58
C ALA A 343 -13.44 5.19 7.93
N THR A 344 -14.22 4.49 8.74
CA THR A 344 -15.28 3.56 8.31
C THR A 344 -16.68 4.08 8.58
N ASP A 345 -16.84 5.39 8.83
CA ASP A 345 -18.13 6.01 9.20
C ASP A 345 -18.79 5.35 10.42
N GLY A 346 -17.99 4.86 11.37
CA GLY A 346 -18.46 4.14 12.55
C GLY A 346 -18.98 2.73 12.27
N ARG A 347 -18.72 2.17 11.09
CA ARG A 347 -19.22 0.83 10.68
C ARG A 347 -18.28 -0.30 11.04
N ALA A 348 -17.04 -0.01 11.43
CA ALA A 348 -16.12 -0.97 12.00
C ALA A 348 -15.27 -0.38 13.14
N ASN A 349 -14.79 -1.26 14.01
CA ASN A 349 -13.90 -0.93 15.11
C ASN A 349 -12.55 -1.63 14.97
N ALA A 350 -11.51 -1.00 15.52
CA ALA A 350 -10.21 -1.59 15.75
C ALA A 350 -9.99 -1.68 17.26
N VAL A 351 -9.44 -2.81 17.71
CA VAL A 351 -8.97 -3.02 19.09
C VAL A 351 -7.49 -3.31 19.02
N THR A 352 -6.70 -2.48 19.69
CA THR A 352 -5.24 -2.55 19.64
C THR A 352 -4.61 -3.02 20.95
N SER A 353 -5.44 -3.24 21.96
CA SER A 353 -5.05 -3.82 23.24
C SER A 353 -4.55 -5.25 23.08
N LEU A 354 -3.48 -5.55 23.80
CA LEU A 354 -2.93 -6.89 23.96
C LEU A 354 -3.65 -7.69 25.06
N ASP A 355 -4.64 -7.11 25.74
CA ASP A 355 -5.56 -7.86 26.60
C ASP A 355 -6.56 -8.63 25.74
N VAL A 356 -6.41 -9.96 25.77
CA VAL A 356 -7.19 -10.91 24.98
C VAL A 356 -8.64 -11.02 25.46
N PHE A 357 -8.94 -10.53 26.66
CA PHE A 357 -10.28 -10.50 27.21
C PHE A 357 -11.03 -9.22 26.89
N GLU A 358 -10.36 -8.19 26.36
CA GLU A 358 -11.03 -6.99 25.91
C GLU A 358 -12.02 -7.33 24.80
N PRO A 359 -13.30 -6.95 24.94
CA PRO A 359 -14.29 -7.20 23.91
C PRO A 359 -13.87 -6.56 22.59
N CYS A 360 -14.21 -7.21 21.48
CA CYS A 360 -14.16 -6.61 20.16
C CYS A 360 -15.60 -6.28 19.74
N PRO A 361 -16.20 -5.18 20.24
CA PRO A 361 -17.59 -4.88 19.97
C PRO A 361 -17.76 -4.48 18.51
N GLU A 362 -18.67 -5.14 17.80
CA GLU A 362 -19.11 -4.66 16.51
C GLU A 362 -20.08 -3.49 16.68
N PRO A 363 -19.97 -2.42 15.86
CA PRO A 363 -20.94 -1.34 15.88
C PRO A 363 -22.38 -1.83 15.62
N PRO A 364 -23.42 -1.15 16.14
CA PRO A 364 -24.81 -1.46 15.79
C PRO A 364 -25.05 -1.39 14.28
N LEU A 365 -25.96 -2.23 13.77
CA LEU A 365 -26.37 -2.17 12.36
C LEU A 365 -27.20 -0.91 12.10
N GLY A 366 -26.97 -0.24 10.97
CA GLY A 366 -27.79 0.88 10.49
C GLY A 366 -27.45 2.26 11.07
N MET A 367 -26.35 2.40 11.81
CA MET A 367 -25.77 3.72 12.11
C MET A 367 -24.67 3.99 11.07
N ASP A 368 -24.94 4.88 10.11
CA ASP A 368 -23.87 5.79 9.70
C ASP A 368 -23.54 6.56 10.98
N GLY A 369 -22.31 6.52 11.47
CA GLY A 369 -21.86 7.21 12.68
C GLY A 369 -21.97 8.75 12.60
N GLY A 370 -22.75 9.27 11.65
CA GLY A 370 -22.73 10.64 11.18
C GLY A 370 -21.43 10.96 10.47
N VAL A 371 -21.25 12.25 10.17
CA VAL A 371 -19.90 12.80 10.07
C VAL A 371 -19.29 12.62 11.46
N VAL A 372 -18.53 11.55 11.66
CA VAL A 372 -17.57 11.52 12.75
C VAL A 372 -16.60 12.63 12.36
N GLU A 373 -16.59 13.74 13.09
CA GLU A 373 -15.53 14.73 12.89
C GLU A 373 -14.20 14.03 13.19
N PRO A 374 -13.11 14.32 12.43
CA PRO A 374 -11.80 13.79 12.78
C PRO A 374 -11.56 14.11 14.26
N MET A 375 -11.29 13.08 15.07
CA MET A 375 -10.93 13.31 16.48
C MET A 375 -9.75 14.29 16.49
N ASP A 376 -9.99 15.49 17.01
CA ASP A 376 -8.96 16.50 17.21
C ASP A 376 -7.86 15.89 18.09
N ALA A 377 -6.60 16.05 17.67
CA ALA A 377 -5.41 15.54 18.36
C ALA A 377 -5.08 16.31 19.65
N GLY A 378 -6.10 16.75 20.39
CA GLY A 378 -6.00 17.83 21.37
C GLY A 378 -6.05 17.43 22.84
N VAL A 379 -5.92 16.15 23.21
CA VAL A 379 -5.62 15.85 24.62
C VAL A 379 -4.12 15.94 24.82
N GLU A 380 -3.65 17.14 25.15
CA GLU A 380 -2.37 17.31 25.82
C GLU A 380 -2.36 16.39 27.05
N VAL A 381 -1.46 15.41 27.06
CA VAL A 381 -1.10 14.71 28.27
C VAL A 381 -0.30 15.71 29.10
N ASP A 382 -0.91 16.16 30.19
CA ASP A 382 -0.35 17.07 31.20
C ASP A 382 1.07 16.65 31.60
N ALA A 383 2.06 17.25 30.95
CA ALA A 383 3.44 17.22 31.38
C ALA A 383 3.59 18.31 32.45
N GLY A 384 3.20 17.97 33.68
CA GLY A 384 3.58 18.59 34.94
C GLY A 384 3.91 20.09 34.91
N VAL A 385 2.95 20.89 35.37
CA VAL A 385 3.06 22.25 35.93
C VAL A 385 4.50 22.73 36.20
N THR A 386 4.94 23.71 35.41
CA THR A 386 5.76 24.83 35.92
C THR A 386 5.20 26.13 35.38
N GLU A 387 4.69 26.96 36.28
CA GLU A 387 4.18 28.30 35.99
C GLU A 387 5.28 29.28 35.51
N GLN A 388 4.81 30.35 34.87
CA GLN A 388 5.35 31.73 34.76
C GLN A 388 5.93 32.19 33.40
N PRO A 389 5.81 33.49 33.04
CA PRO A 389 4.59 34.07 32.45
C PRO A 389 4.85 34.85 31.14
N ASP A 390 3.75 35.01 30.39
CA ASP A 390 3.32 36.10 29.51
C ASP A 390 4.32 37.19 29.05
N ALA A 391 4.47 37.32 27.73
CA ALA A 391 4.97 38.52 27.07
C ALA A 391 4.48 38.63 25.61
N GLY A 392 3.31 39.25 25.43
CA GLY A 392 3.10 40.38 24.51
C GLY A 392 3.34 40.18 23.00
N ALA A 393 2.25 40.14 22.23
CA ALA A 393 2.23 40.60 20.84
C ALA A 393 2.48 42.12 20.74
N PRO A 394 2.85 42.67 19.56
CA PRO A 394 1.79 43.16 18.68
C PRO A 394 2.04 43.05 17.16
N SER A 395 0.95 43.37 16.46
CA SER A 395 0.60 43.40 15.04
C SER A 395 1.40 44.30 14.08
N SER A 396 1.31 43.99 12.77
CA SER A 396 1.03 44.90 11.63
C SER A 396 0.81 43.99 10.39
N ASP A 397 -0.29 43.95 9.65
CA ASP A 397 -1.16 44.89 8.92
C ASP A 397 -0.57 45.51 7.62
N ALA A 398 -1.38 45.34 6.55
CA ALA A 398 -1.50 46.01 5.26
C ALA A 398 -0.46 45.85 4.13
N GLY A 399 -0.96 45.49 2.92
CA GLY A 399 -0.62 46.26 1.70
C GLY A 399 -0.56 45.58 0.32
N ILE A 400 -1.67 45.60 -0.44
CA ILE A 400 -1.80 46.17 -1.81
C ILE A 400 -1.05 45.55 -3.02
N LEU A 401 -1.83 45.08 -4.01
CA LEU A 401 -1.54 44.94 -5.48
C LEU A 401 -1.70 46.32 -6.18
N PRO A 402 -1.13 46.66 -7.37
CA PRO A 402 -1.26 45.89 -8.63
C PRO A 402 -0.16 46.09 -9.71
N GLY A 403 -0.26 45.41 -10.87
CA GLY A 403 0.42 45.85 -12.10
C GLY A 403 0.63 44.79 -13.20
N ASN A 404 -0.22 44.88 -14.23
CA ASN A 404 -0.21 44.29 -15.58
C ASN A 404 1.14 43.95 -16.23
N ASN A 405 1.11 42.96 -17.16
CA ASN A 405 1.67 43.08 -18.52
C ASN A 405 1.00 42.05 -19.48
N ASP A 406 0.38 42.59 -20.53
CA ASP A 406 -0.14 41.91 -21.72
C ASP A 406 0.96 41.59 -22.75
N ALA A 407 0.77 40.51 -23.53
CA ALA A 407 1.05 40.31 -24.97
C ALA A 407 0.97 38.79 -25.27
N GLY A 408 -0.02 38.24 -26.00
CA GLY A 408 -0.21 38.32 -27.47
C GLY A 408 0.82 37.43 -28.19
N THR A 409 0.56 36.50 -29.12
CA THR A 409 -0.57 36.11 -29.98
C THR A 409 -0.17 34.85 -30.78
N THR A 410 -1.16 33.97 -31.11
CA THR A 410 -1.33 33.16 -32.34
C THR A 410 -0.27 32.14 -32.80
N THR A 411 -0.63 30.84 -32.93
CA THR A 411 -0.93 30.13 -34.21
C THR A 411 -1.06 28.60 -34.00
N GLU A 412 -2.18 28.02 -34.44
CA GLU A 412 -2.42 26.62 -34.88
C GLU A 412 -2.45 26.62 -36.44
N PRO A 413 -2.55 25.50 -37.24
CA PRO A 413 -2.86 24.08 -36.92
C PRO A 413 -2.12 22.96 -37.73
N GLY A 414 -2.39 21.68 -37.38
CA GLY A 414 -2.31 20.48 -38.26
C GLY A 414 -1.10 19.55 -38.03
N THR A 415 -1.13 18.21 -38.13
CA THR A 415 -2.02 17.25 -38.82
C THR A 415 -1.83 15.81 -38.30
N ASP A 416 -2.96 15.11 -38.09
CA ASP A 416 -3.37 13.73 -38.37
C ASP A 416 -2.37 12.58 -38.78
N THR A 417 -2.85 11.36 -38.48
CA THR A 417 -2.59 10.01 -39.05
C THR A 417 -1.43 9.18 -38.43
N THR A 418 -1.54 7.89 -38.07
CA THR A 418 -2.36 6.77 -38.57
C THR A 418 -2.50 5.65 -37.50
N LYS A 419 -3.67 5.00 -37.49
CA LYS A 419 -3.90 3.63 -36.98
C LYS A 419 -3.46 2.63 -38.04
N PHE A 420 -2.86 1.50 -37.64
CA PHE A 420 -2.72 0.32 -38.50
C PHE A 420 -2.95 -1.00 -37.75
N LYS A 421 -4.01 -1.71 -38.14
CA LYS A 421 -4.20 -3.17 -38.25
C LYS A 421 -5.11 -3.37 -39.48
N PRO A 422 -5.02 -4.44 -40.29
CA PRO A 422 -5.11 -5.88 -39.92
C PRO A 422 -4.05 -6.75 -40.67
N GLY A 423 -3.90 -8.07 -40.55
CA GLY A 423 -4.73 -9.18 -40.06
C GLY A 423 -3.93 -10.52 -40.09
N CYS A 424 -4.67 -11.62 -39.90
CA CYS A 424 -4.32 -13.00 -39.57
C CYS A 424 -3.26 -13.74 -40.43
N GLU A 425 -2.54 -14.70 -39.82
CA GLU A 425 -2.57 -16.15 -40.16
C GLU A 425 -1.75 -17.01 -39.17
N CYS A 426 -2.10 -18.30 -39.10
CA CYS A 426 -1.76 -19.33 -38.11
C CYS A 426 -0.32 -19.90 -38.22
N ASP A 427 0.25 -20.38 -37.09
CA ASP A 427 0.65 -21.80 -36.89
C ASP A 427 1.49 -22.06 -35.60
N SER A 428 1.05 -23.09 -34.86
CA SER A 428 1.72 -24.05 -33.93
C SER A 428 2.99 -23.70 -33.09
N VAL A 429 2.82 -23.65 -31.74
CA VAL A 429 3.45 -24.43 -30.61
C VAL A 429 4.91 -24.99 -30.77
N PRO A 430 5.83 -25.09 -29.76
CA PRO A 430 5.67 -25.12 -28.28
C PRO A 430 6.64 -24.29 -27.40
N ALA A 431 6.34 -24.38 -26.09
CA ALA A 431 7.09 -24.00 -24.89
C ALA A 431 8.63 -24.12 -24.92
N GLY A 432 9.30 -23.12 -24.33
CA GLY A 432 10.73 -23.15 -24.03
C GLY A 432 11.15 -22.02 -23.10
N ALA A 433 11.71 -22.41 -21.96
CA ALA A 433 12.28 -21.61 -20.87
C ALA A 433 12.96 -20.29 -21.26
N LEU A 434 12.62 -19.19 -20.57
CA LEU A 434 13.44 -17.98 -20.59
C LEU A 434 14.54 -18.08 -19.52
N LEU A 435 15.73 -18.45 -19.99
CA LEU A 435 16.97 -18.41 -19.23
C LEU A 435 17.50 -16.97 -19.18
N LEU A 436 17.87 -16.53 -17.98
CA LEU A 436 18.48 -15.24 -17.67
C LEU A 436 19.93 -15.21 -18.19
N THR A 437 20.29 -14.29 -19.10
CA THR A 437 21.68 -14.11 -19.55
C THR A 437 22.21 -12.73 -19.18
N LEU A 438 23.11 -12.69 -18.20
CA LEU A 438 24.00 -11.56 -17.94
C LEU A 438 25.04 -11.43 -19.06
N LEU A 439 25.15 -10.23 -19.65
CA LEU A 439 26.23 -9.85 -20.56
C LEU A 439 27.37 -9.21 -19.79
N LEU A 440 28.52 -9.89 -19.70
CA LEU A 440 29.81 -9.29 -19.36
C LEU A 440 30.73 -9.37 -20.60
N THR A 441 31.07 -8.22 -21.16
CA THR A 441 32.00 -8.07 -22.27
C THR A 441 33.45 -8.07 -21.78
N SER A 442 34.27 -9.02 -22.23
CA SER A 442 35.73 -8.92 -22.16
C SER A 442 36.35 -8.92 -23.56
N ARG A 443 36.94 -7.79 -23.96
CA ARG A 443 37.73 -7.60 -25.19
C ARG A 443 39.05 -8.38 -25.09
N ARG A 444 39.37 -9.22 -26.08
CA ARG A 444 40.75 -9.72 -26.34
C ARG A 444 41.29 -9.15 -27.65
N ARG A 445 42.48 -8.55 -27.57
CA ARG A 445 43.31 -8.07 -28.69
C ARG A 445 43.91 -9.25 -29.47
N LYS A 446 43.97 -9.09 -30.80
CA LYS A 446 44.58 -9.98 -31.78
C LYS A 446 46.00 -9.47 -32.08
N VAL A 447 47.02 -10.32 -31.98
CA VAL A 447 48.38 -10.07 -32.47
C VAL A 447 48.61 -10.99 -33.67
N ARG A 448 49.14 -10.44 -34.76
CA ARG A 448 49.45 -11.13 -36.03
C ARG A 448 50.91 -10.82 -36.37
N GLY A 449 51.69 -11.85 -36.66
CA GLY A 449 53.05 -11.72 -37.19
C GLY A 449 53.37 -12.88 -38.13
N HIS A 450 53.57 -12.57 -39.42
CA HIS A 450 54.32 -13.36 -40.41
C HIS A 450 55.79 -13.49 -39.95
N GLY A 451 56.63 -14.44 -40.36
CA GLY A 451 56.61 -15.46 -41.42
C GLY A 451 58.05 -16.01 -41.59
N ARG A 452 58.26 -16.86 -42.61
CA ARG A 452 59.53 -17.49 -43.10
C ARG A 452 60.14 -18.61 -42.25
N GLU A 453 60.87 -19.58 -42.79
CA GLU A 453 61.00 -20.30 -44.07
C GLU A 453 62.13 -21.32 -43.80
N GLU A 454 61.97 -22.55 -44.28
CA GLU A 454 63.00 -23.56 -44.62
C GLU A 454 63.93 -24.20 -43.54
N LEU A 455 63.84 -25.54 -43.58
CA LEU A 455 64.71 -26.67 -43.20
C LEU A 455 66.21 -26.52 -43.62
N PRO A 456 67.15 -27.48 -43.36
CA PRO A 456 67.02 -28.84 -42.82
C PRO A 456 68.08 -29.26 -41.76
N HIS A 457 67.99 -30.52 -41.29
CA HIS A 457 69.04 -31.49 -40.90
C HIS A 457 70.34 -30.96 -40.24
N GLN A 458 70.93 -31.54 -39.20
CA GLN A 458 71.18 -32.95 -38.92
C GLN A 458 71.82 -33.07 -37.52
N GLU A 459 71.79 -34.27 -36.95
CA GLU A 459 72.25 -34.59 -35.60
C GLU A 459 73.73 -34.28 -35.32
N GLY A 460 73.97 -33.87 -34.08
CA GLY A 460 75.25 -33.72 -33.39
C GLY A 460 74.98 -33.38 -31.94
#